data_AF-A0A3S0ZKY0-F1
#
_entry.id   AF-A0A3S0ZKY0-F1
#
_cell.length_a   1.000
_cell.length_b   1.000
_cell.length_c   1.000
_cell.angle_alpha   90.00
_cell.angle_beta   90.00
_cell.angle_gamma   90.00
#
_symmetry.space_group_name_H-M   'P 1'
#
loop_
_entity.id
_entity.type
_entity.pdbx_description
1 polymer ?
#
loop_
_entity_poly.entity_id
_entity_poly.type
_entity_poly.pdbx_seq_one_letter_code
_entity_poly.pdbx_strand_id
1 'polypeptide(L)'
;MASSKKIVCRILETILYKYPLINALTLLMLFAERAPNDREPPIHPKIVYANLLGFLACGLLMSSRVKQKEAALVFCGQLMYFAYNFYNNNKLHYKEWLRLQMCVRQMGCVGVYLMFASILDKKKSSHLRRIAEIVLGLYLFSYTYLINNTKEVRDATLSHMLAGDWGRYMFTVVLAACALSFFSGYFPRDMALCAAVAVVFLTALVDCDFGYWSRKGVHFWNQARMVGDNLCICTGLFYAFFHIDNRVKMD
;
A
#
# COMPACT_ATOMS: atom_id res chain seq x y z
N MET A 1 -22.72 3.22 20.29
CA MET A 1 -21.64 3.77 19.42
C MET A 1 -20.22 3.38 19.87
N ALA A 2 -19.84 3.53 21.15
CA ALA A 2 -18.48 3.21 21.62
C ALA A 2 -18.06 1.73 21.44
N SER A 3 -19.00 0.78 21.59
CA SER A 3 -18.74 -0.65 21.37
C SER A 3 -18.42 -0.97 19.90
N SER A 4 -19.20 -0.43 18.96
CA SER A 4 -19.01 -0.65 17.51
C SER A 4 -17.67 -0.10 17.01
N LYS A 5 -17.27 1.11 17.44
CA LYS A 5 -15.95 1.69 17.10
C LYS A 5 -14.81 0.78 17.57
N LYS A 6 -14.89 0.26 18.79
CA LYS A 6 -13.86 -0.62 19.38
C LYS A 6 -13.74 -1.94 18.62
N ILE A 7 -14.86 -2.50 18.17
CA ILE A 7 -14.89 -3.72 17.35
C ILE A 7 -14.21 -3.46 16.00
N VAL A 8 -14.59 -2.38 15.31
CA VAL A 8 -14.00 -2.02 14.00
C VAL A 8 -12.50 -1.81 14.11
N CYS A 9 -12.02 -1.04 15.10
CA CYS A 9 -10.59 -0.83 15.30
C CYS A 9 -9.82 -2.14 15.52
N ARG A 10 -10.37 -3.09 16.30
CA ARG A 10 -9.74 -4.40 16.52
C ARG A 10 -9.67 -5.24 15.25
N ILE A 11 -10.70 -5.18 14.40
CA ILE A 11 -10.71 -5.88 13.12
C ILE A 11 -9.62 -5.31 12.21
N LEU A 12 -9.57 -3.98 12.04
CA LEU A 12 -8.56 -3.30 11.24
C LEU A 12 -7.13 -3.61 11.72
N GLU A 13 -6.92 -3.54 13.04
CA GLU A 13 -5.65 -3.90 13.69
C GLU A 13 -5.26 -5.36 13.41
N THR A 14 -6.22 -6.29 13.50
CA THR A 14 -5.98 -7.72 13.20
C THR A 14 -5.60 -7.94 11.74
N ILE A 15 -6.22 -7.20 10.81
CA ILE A 15 -5.88 -7.26 9.38
C ILE A 15 -4.44 -6.77 9.18
N LEU A 16 -4.07 -5.63 9.79
CA LEU A 16 -2.71 -5.08 9.71
C LEU A 16 -1.66 -6.01 10.33
N TYR A 17 -1.98 -6.77 11.39
CA TYR A 17 -1.06 -7.76 11.97
C TYR A 17 -0.84 -8.98 11.08
N LYS A 18 -1.85 -9.36 10.30
CA LYS A 18 -1.79 -10.54 9.42
C LYS A 18 -1.25 -10.24 8.03
N TYR A 19 -1.31 -8.99 7.60
CA TYR A 19 -0.84 -8.61 6.27
C TYR A 19 0.62 -9.01 5.97
N PRO A 20 1.62 -8.93 6.88
CA PRO A 20 2.96 -9.44 6.61
C PRO A 20 2.97 -10.93 6.21
N LEU A 21 2.09 -11.74 6.79
CA LEU A 21 1.95 -13.16 6.46
C LEU A 21 1.33 -13.35 5.07
N ILE A 22 0.29 -12.58 4.76
CA ILE A 22 -0.35 -12.57 3.43
C ILE A 22 0.67 -12.11 2.37
N ASN A 23 1.46 -11.10 2.69
CA ASN A 23 2.51 -10.56 1.83
C ASN A 23 3.64 -11.58 1.57
N ALA A 24 3.99 -12.39 2.57
CA ALA A 24 4.94 -13.49 2.43
C ALA A 24 4.38 -14.61 1.55
N LEU A 25 3.12 -15.00 1.78
CA LEU A 25 2.45 -16.04 1.00
C LEU A 25 2.32 -15.63 -0.47
N THR A 26 1.83 -14.44 -0.76
CA THR A 26 1.69 -13.96 -2.15
C THR A 26 3.03 -13.80 -2.85
N LEU A 27 4.10 -13.45 -2.12
CA LEU A 27 5.45 -13.41 -2.66
C LEU A 27 5.95 -14.80 -3.07
N LEU A 28 5.74 -15.81 -2.22
CA LEU A 28 6.06 -17.20 -2.51
C LEU A 28 5.30 -17.71 -3.73
N MET A 29 4.00 -17.42 -3.79
CA MET A 29 3.17 -17.84 -4.92
C MET A 29 3.56 -17.13 -6.22
N LEU A 30 3.97 -15.86 -6.17
CA LEU A 30 4.53 -15.16 -7.33
C LEU A 30 5.81 -15.82 -7.84
N PHE A 31 6.72 -16.20 -6.95
CA PHE A 31 7.93 -16.92 -7.37
C PHE A 31 7.61 -18.31 -7.90
N ALA A 32 6.62 -19.01 -7.32
CA ALA A 32 6.18 -20.30 -7.83
C ALA A 32 5.57 -20.20 -9.24
N GLU A 33 4.77 -19.16 -9.52
CA GLU A 33 4.21 -18.90 -10.86
C GLU A 33 5.29 -18.59 -11.90
N ARG A 34 6.39 -17.96 -11.46
CA ARG A 34 7.51 -17.60 -12.34
C ARG A 34 8.55 -18.71 -12.53
N ALA A 35 8.67 -19.63 -11.58
CA ALA A 35 9.69 -20.68 -11.56
C ALA A 35 9.79 -21.51 -12.86
N PRO A 36 8.69 -21.81 -13.58
CA PRO A 36 8.78 -22.54 -14.86
C PRO A 36 9.41 -21.73 -16.00
N ASN A 37 9.31 -20.40 -15.95
CA ASN A 37 9.70 -19.50 -17.04
C ASN A 37 11.08 -18.85 -16.82
N ASP A 38 11.49 -18.67 -15.56
CA ASP A 38 12.76 -18.01 -15.21
C ASP A 38 13.89 -19.04 -15.08
N ARG A 39 14.91 -18.97 -15.97
CA ARG A 39 16.11 -19.82 -15.90
C ARG A 39 17.06 -19.44 -14.76
N GLU A 40 17.06 -18.17 -14.39
CA GLU A 40 17.81 -17.64 -13.24
C GLU A 40 16.87 -16.88 -12.31
N PRO A 41 16.95 -17.06 -10.98
CA PRO A 41 16.07 -16.36 -10.07
C PRO A 41 16.42 -14.86 -10.08
N PRO A 42 15.43 -13.97 -10.27
CA PRO A 42 15.66 -12.53 -10.37
C PRO A 42 16.22 -11.94 -9.07
N ILE A 43 15.91 -12.55 -7.93
CA ILE A 43 16.43 -12.23 -6.61
C ILE A 43 17.06 -13.49 -6.04
N HIS A 44 18.25 -13.38 -5.46
CA HIS A 44 18.96 -14.53 -4.90
C HIS A 44 18.11 -15.26 -3.84
N PRO A 45 17.94 -16.59 -3.91
CA PRO A 45 17.01 -17.33 -3.04
C PRO A 45 17.24 -17.10 -1.53
N LYS A 46 18.51 -17.02 -1.10
CA LYS A 46 18.85 -16.71 0.30
C LYS A 46 18.22 -15.40 0.80
N ILE A 47 18.19 -14.37 -0.04
CA ILE A 47 17.62 -13.06 0.32
C ILE A 47 16.09 -13.15 0.36
N VAL A 48 15.48 -13.92 -0.55
CA VAL A 48 14.05 -14.19 -0.53
C VAL A 48 13.65 -14.90 0.76
N TYR A 49 14.32 -16.00 1.12
CA TYR A 49 14.03 -16.74 2.36
C TYR A 49 14.29 -15.91 3.62
N ALA A 50 15.34 -15.11 3.66
CA ALA A 50 15.60 -14.18 4.77
C ALA A 50 14.46 -13.18 4.94
N ASN A 51 13.97 -12.59 3.84
CA ASN A 51 12.84 -11.66 3.88
C ASN A 51 11.53 -12.35 4.28
N LEU A 52 11.27 -13.57 3.80
CA LEU A 52 10.11 -14.37 4.20
C LEU A 52 10.10 -14.68 5.69
N LEU A 53 11.25 -15.09 6.25
CA LEU A 53 11.41 -15.27 7.70
C LEU A 53 11.17 -13.96 8.45
N GLY A 54 11.69 -12.85 7.94
CA GLY A 54 11.43 -11.53 8.51
C GLY A 54 9.94 -11.15 8.50
N PHE A 55 9.22 -11.42 7.41
CA PHE A 55 7.78 -11.19 7.31
C PHE A 55 6.97 -12.05 8.29
N LEU A 56 7.33 -13.33 8.41
CA LEU A 56 6.74 -14.25 9.37
C LEU A 56 6.98 -13.75 10.81
N ALA A 57 8.23 -13.41 11.14
CA ALA A 57 8.59 -12.87 12.46
C ALA A 57 7.83 -11.56 12.76
N CYS A 58 7.76 -10.63 11.82
CA CYS A 58 7.02 -9.38 11.98
C CYS A 58 5.53 -9.64 12.23
N GLY A 59 4.89 -10.50 11.43
CA GLY A 59 3.49 -10.86 11.60
C GLY A 59 3.19 -11.54 12.94
N LEU A 60 4.07 -12.45 13.39
CA LEU A 60 3.96 -13.12 14.67
C LEU A 60 4.16 -12.17 15.86
N LEU A 61 5.20 -11.33 15.84
CA LEU A 61 5.46 -10.36 16.90
C LEU A 61 4.32 -9.36 17.06
N MET A 62 3.80 -8.86 15.94
CA MET A 62 2.66 -7.96 15.93
C MET A 62 1.39 -8.63 16.49
N SER A 63 1.12 -9.89 16.09
CA SER A 63 -0.03 -10.68 16.56
C SER A 63 0.07 -11.03 18.05
N SER A 64 1.26 -11.37 18.53
CA SER A 64 1.56 -11.68 19.94
C SER A 64 1.66 -10.43 20.82
N ARG A 65 1.46 -9.24 20.25
CA ARG A 65 1.55 -7.94 20.94
C ARG A 65 2.90 -7.62 21.58
N VAL A 66 3.97 -8.21 21.05
CA VAL A 66 5.34 -8.01 21.54
C VAL A 66 6.06 -7.04 20.61
N LYS A 67 6.55 -5.91 21.15
CA LYS A 67 7.34 -4.91 20.41
C LYS A 67 6.72 -4.53 19.05
N GLN A 68 5.40 -4.26 19.05
CA GLN A 68 4.61 -4.11 17.83
C GLN A 68 5.06 -2.94 16.96
N LYS A 69 5.46 -1.83 17.59
CA LYS A 69 6.02 -0.66 16.89
C LYS A 69 7.31 -1.03 16.17
N GLU A 70 8.24 -1.67 16.87
CA GLU A 70 9.53 -2.06 16.33
C GLU A 70 9.36 -3.08 15.20
N ALA A 71 8.46 -4.06 15.37
CA ALA A 71 8.11 -5.01 14.31
C ALA A 71 7.51 -4.33 13.07
N ALA A 72 6.62 -3.35 13.25
CA ALA A 72 6.05 -2.57 12.15
C ALA A 72 7.13 -1.75 11.41
N LEU A 73 8.10 -1.17 12.12
CA LEU A 73 9.22 -0.44 11.52
C LEU A 73 10.17 -1.36 10.75
N VAL A 74 10.47 -2.55 11.27
CA VAL A 74 11.25 -3.56 10.54
C VAL A 74 10.51 -3.96 9.26
N PHE A 75 9.21 -4.19 9.34
CA PHE A 75 8.39 -4.49 8.16
C PHE A 75 8.41 -3.36 7.12
N CYS A 76 8.37 -2.09 7.55
CA CYS A 76 8.55 -0.94 6.64
C CYS A 76 9.89 -1.02 5.89
N GLY A 77 10.99 -1.35 6.58
CA GLY A 77 12.29 -1.51 5.97
C GLY A 77 12.31 -2.61 4.90
N GLN A 78 11.64 -3.73 5.18
CA GLN A 78 11.50 -4.82 4.21
C GLN A 78 10.66 -4.41 3.00
N LEU A 79 9.51 -3.75 3.20
CA LEU A 79 8.69 -3.23 2.10
C LEU A 79 9.46 -2.23 1.23
N MET A 80 10.26 -1.36 1.85
CA MET A 80 11.10 -0.39 1.13
C MET A 80 12.20 -1.10 0.31
N TYR A 81 12.81 -2.16 0.86
CA TYR A 81 13.73 -3.02 0.11
C TYR A 81 13.05 -3.63 -1.13
N PHE A 82 11.81 -4.13 -1.00
CA PHE A 82 11.07 -4.66 -2.15
C PHE A 82 10.66 -3.59 -3.15
N ALA A 83 10.24 -2.40 -2.71
CA ALA A 83 9.96 -1.27 -3.60
C ALA A 83 11.19 -0.92 -4.45
N TYR A 84 12.37 -0.84 -3.84
CA TYR A 84 13.63 -0.62 -4.53
C TYR A 84 13.95 -1.73 -5.54
N ASN A 85 13.78 -3.00 -5.15
CA ASN A 85 14.03 -4.14 -6.03
C ASN A 85 13.05 -4.18 -7.22
N PHE A 86 11.75 -3.94 -7.00
CA PHE A 86 10.78 -3.95 -8.08
C PHE A 86 11.05 -2.85 -9.12
N TYR A 87 11.54 -1.70 -8.68
CA TYR A 87 11.88 -0.60 -9.57
C TYR A 87 13.19 -0.84 -10.34
N ASN A 88 14.28 -1.18 -9.65
CA ASN A 88 15.63 -1.21 -10.25
C ASN A 88 16.03 -2.58 -10.82
N ASN A 89 15.40 -3.67 -10.40
CA ASN A 89 15.83 -5.00 -10.81
C ASN A 89 15.30 -5.37 -12.20
N ASN A 90 16.14 -5.14 -13.21
CA ASN A 90 15.84 -5.49 -14.61
C ASN A 90 15.70 -7.02 -14.84
N LYS A 91 16.22 -7.87 -13.93
CA LYS A 91 16.06 -9.33 -14.02
C LYS A 91 14.63 -9.81 -13.82
N LEU A 92 13.74 -8.96 -13.29
CA LEU A 92 12.32 -9.29 -13.16
C LEU A 92 11.60 -9.35 -14.51
N HIS A 93 12.20 -8.85 -15.60
CA HIS A 93 11.64 -8.85 -16.95
C HIS A 93 10.23 -8.23 -17.06
N TYR A 94 9.87 -7.35 -16.13
CA TYR A 94 8.63 -6.60 -16.17
C TYR A 94 8.76 -5.30 -16.95
N LYS A 95 7.66 -4.91 -17.61
CA LYS A 95 7.53 -3.60 -18.24
C LYS A 95 7.72 -2.50 -17.20
N GLU A 96 8.26 -1.37 -17.60
CA GLU A 96 8.56 -0.23 -16.72
C GLU A 96 7.32 0.26 -15.95
N TRP A 97 6.18 0.38 -16.64
CA TRP A 97 4.95 0.81 -15.99
C TRP A 97 4.49 -0.13 -14.87
N LEU A 98 4.66 -1.45 -15.04
CA LEU A 98 4.26 -2.44 -14.04
C LEU A 98 5.19 -2.39 -12.84
N ARG A 99 6.50 -2.23 -13.08
CA ARG A 99 7.50 -2.01 -12.02
C ARG A 99 7.18 -0.77 -11.20
N LEU A 100 6.82 0.32 -11.85
CA LEU A 100 6.40 1.55 -11.19
C LEU A 100 5.12 1.33 -10.37
N GLN A 101 4.12 0.64 -10.93
CA GLN A 101 2.88 0.31 -10.23
C GLN A 101 3.13 -0.51 -8.95
N MET A 102 4.00 -1.51 -9.01
CA MET A 102 4.39 -2.33 -7.86
C MET A 102 5.13 -1.48 -6.81
N CYS A 103 6.09 -0.66 -7.24
CA CYS A 103 6.85 0.23 -6.36
C CYS A 103 5.94 1.22 -5.61
N VAL A 104 5.02 1.87 -6.31
CA VAL A 104 4.09 2.85 -5.73
C VAL A 104 3.19 2.19 -4.67
N ARG A 105 2.65 1.00 -4.93
CA ARG A 105 1.81 0.30 -3.93
C ARG A 105 2.60 -0.14 -2.70
N GLN A 106 3.85 -0.59 -2.87
CA GLN A 106 4.73 -0.91 -1.74
C GLN A 106 5.05 0.36 -0.92
N MET A 107 5.28 1.50 -1.57
CA MET A 107 5.43 2.80 -0.90
C MET A 107 4.18 3.20 -0.10
N GLY A 108 2.98 2.96 -0.64
CA GLY A 108 1.72 3.17 0.09
C GLY A 108 1.64 2.30 1.35
N CYS A 109 2.01 1.02 1.26
CA CYS A 109 2.08 0.13 2.41
C CYS A 109 3.09 0.62 3.46
N VAL A 110 4.28 1.08 3.04
CA VAL A 110 5.28 1.70 3.94
C VAL A 110 4.67 2.89 4.67
N GLY A 111 4.00 3.80 3.95
CA GLY A 111 3.34 4.96 4.56
C GLY A 111 2.31 4.57 5.62
N VAL A 112 1.49 3.55 5.34
CA VAL A 112 0.52 3.02 6.29
C VAL A 112 1.18 2.42 7.52
N TYR A 113 2.22 1.62 7.38
CA TYR A 113 2.89 0.99 8.53
C TYR A 113 3.69 1.99 9.36
N LEU A 114 4.26 3.03 8.74
CA LEU A 114 4.85 4.16 9.47
C LEU A 114 3.78 4.91 10.27
N MET A 115 2.61 5.13 9.68
CA MET A 115 1.49 5.77 10.36
C MET A 115 1.02 4.90 11.53
N PHE A 116 0.85 3.60 11.29
CA PHE A 116 0.49 2.62 12.30
C PHE A 116 1.50 2.59 13.46
N ALA A 117 2.80 2.55 13.16
CA ALA A 117 3.86 2.62 14.16
C ALA A 117 3.82 3.94 14.95
N SER A 118 3.47 5.06 14.32
CA SER A 118 3.31 6.36 15.01
C SER A 118 2.13 6.37 15.98
N ILE A 119 1.04 5.65 15.67
CA ILE A 119 -0.13 5.52 16.53
C ILE A 119 0.18 4.61 17.73
N LEU A 120 0.94 3.54 17.52
CA LEU A 120 1.41 2.64 18.58
C LEU A 120 2.51 3.25 19.47
N ASP A 121 3.13 4.35 19.03
CA ASP A 121 4.23 4.98 19.74
C ASP A 121 3.75 5.66 21.03
N LYS A 122 4.12 5.08 22.18
CA LYS A 122 3.81 5.63 23.51
C LYS A 122 4.33 7.07 23.70
N LYS A 123 5.45 7.41 23.05
CA LYS A 123 6.06 8.74 23.13
C LYS A 123 5.42 9.77 22.18
N LYS A 124 4.49 9.34 21.31
CA LYS A 124 3.81 10.17 20.31
C LYS A 124 4.79 11.04 19.48
N SER A 125 5.85 10.43 18.96
CA SER A 125 6.86 11.14 18.17
C SER A 125 6.23 11.88 16.99
N SER A 126 6.41 13.20 16.96
CA SER A 126 5.94 14.06 15.87
C SER A 126 6.66 13.76 14.55
N HIS A 127 7.96 13.46 14.61
CA HIS A 127 8.78 13.17 13.43
C HIS A 127 8.32 11.89 12.73
N LEU A 128 8.06 10.82 13.48
CA LEU A 128 7.63 9.55 12.88
C LEU A 128 6.28 9.71 12.17
N ARG A 129 5.33 10.41 12.80
CA ARG A 129 4.05 10.75 12.19
C ARG A 129 4.23 11.61 10.94
N ARG A 130 5.09 12.63 10.99
CA ARG A 130 5.35 13.51 9.85
C ARG A 130 5.94 12.76 8.65
N ILE A 131 6.88 11.85 8.90
CA ILE A 131 7.44 10.99 7.85
C ILE A 131 6.33 10.11 7.25
N ALA A 132 5.46 9.52 8.08
CA ALA A 132 4.34 8.72 7.60
C ALA A 132 3.38 9.51 6.70
N GLU A 133 3.02 10.73 7.11
CA GLU A 133 2.19 11.65 6.33
C GLU A 133 2.85 11.97 4.98
N ILE A 134 4.14 12.32 4.97
CA ILE A 134 4.88 12.60 3.72
C ILE A 134 4.91 11.38 2.79
N VAL A 135 5.18 10.18 3.31
CA VAL A 135 5.24 8.95 2.50
C VAL A 135 3.87 8.60 1.92
N LEU A 136 2.79 8.76 2.69
CA LEU A 136 1.42 8.59 2.18
C LEU A 136 1.07 9.64 1.12
N GLY A 137 1.50 10.89 1.30
CA GLY A 137 1.38 11.95 0.31
C GLY A 137 2.11 11.61 -1.00
N LEU A 138 3.35 11.11 -0.90
CA LEU A 138 4.12 10.64 -2.06
C LEU A 138 3.40 9.51 -2.78
N TYR A 139 2.88 8.52 -2.05
CA TYR A 139 2.10 7.43 -2.63
C TYR A 139 0.89 7.96 -3.43
N LEU A 140 0.07 8.81 -2.83
CA LEU A 140 -1.14 9.35 -3.48
C LEU A 140 -0.76 10.18 -4.71
N PHE A 141 0.27 11.02 -4.61
CA PHE A 141 0.76 11.81 -5.73
C PHE A 141 1.32 10.92 -6.86
N SER A 142 2.13 9.91 -6.55
CA SER A 142 2.60 8.95 -7.54
C SER A 142 1.45 8.17 -8.19
N TYR A 143 0.36 7.88 -7.46
CA TYR A 143 -0.81 7.25 -8.03
C TYR A 143 -1.56 8.19 -9.01
N THR A 144 -1.64 9.49 -8.69
CA THR A 144 -2.16 10.48 -9.65
C THR A 144 -1.33 10.51 -10.93
N TYR A 145 -0.01 10.43 -10.81
CA TYR A 145 0.88 10.35 -11.95
C TYR A 145 0.59 9.10 -12.80
N LEU A 146 0.43 7.93 -12.17
CA LEU A 146 0.12 6.68 -12.87
C LEU A 146 -1.19 6.75 -13.66
N ILE A 147 -2.27 7.26 -13.06
CA ILE A 147 -3.58 7.37 -13.73
C ILE A 147 -3.53 8.25 -14.98
N ASN A 148 -2.70 9.30 -14.96
CA ASN A 148 -2.67 10.30 -16.03
C ASN A 148 -1.64 10.00 -17.12
N ASN A 149 -0.47 9.48 -16.75
CA ASN A 149 0.68 9.34 -17.66
C ASN A 149 0.91 7.90 -18.14
N THR A 150 0.42 6.88 -17.42
CA THR A 150 0.58 5.49 -17.83
C THR A 150 -0.61 5.04 -18.66
N LYS A 151 -0.36 4.70 -19.94
CA LYS A 151 -1.41 4.29 -20.88
C LYS A 151 -2.24 3.11 -20.37
N GLU A 152 -1.61 2.07 -19.85
CA GLU A 152 -2.30 0.86 -19.39
C GLU A 152 -3.22 1.12 -18.19
N VAL A 153 -2.80 1.97 -17.25
CA VAL A 153 -3.60 2.34 -16.08
C VAL A 153 -4.73 3.29 -16.49
N ARG A 154 -4.43 4.23 -17.37
CA ARG A 154 -5.43 5.16 -17.93
C ARG A 154 -6.52 4.42 -18.67
N ASP A 155 -6.16 3.50 -19.56
CA ASP A 155 -7.10 2.71 -20.35
C ASP A 155 -8.00 1.85 -19.44
N ALA A 156 -7.42 1.22 -18.40
CA ALA A 156 -8.17 0.46 -17.40
C ALA A 156 -9.15 1.33 -16.59
N THR A 157 -8.73 2.56 -16.30
CA THR A 157 -9.55 3.54 -15.56
C THR A 157 -10.71 4.02 -16.44
N LEU A 158 -10.45 4.33 -17.72
CA LEU A 158 -11.47 4.79 -18.66
C LEU A 158 -12.49 3.71 -19.01
N SER A 159 -12.11 2.42 -19.06
CA SER A 159 -13.05 1.35 -19.38
C SER A 159 -14.08 1.09 -18.28
N HIS A 160 -13.79 1.48 -17.03
CA HIS A 160 -14.65 1.19 -15.87
C HIS A 160 -15.30 2.44 -15.27
N MET A 161 -14.80 3.65 -15.57
CA MET A 161 -15.39 4.91 -15.07
C MET A 161 -16.52 5.40 -15.98
N LEU A 162 -17.72 5.56 -15.41
CA LEU A 162 -18.94 5.97 -16.12
C LEU A 162 -18.88 7.36 -16.78
N ALA A 163 -18.00 8.24 -16.31
CA ALA A 163 -17.87 9.62 -16.80
C ALA A 163 -16.66 9.83 -17.75
N GLY A 164 -16.05 8.74 -18.24
CA GLY A 164 -14.90 8.80 -19.14
C GLY A 164 -13.76 9.65 -18.58
N ASP A 165 -13.19 10.53 -19.42
CA ASP A 165 -12.07 11.40 -19.04
C ASP A 165 -12.40 12.37 -17.90
N TRP A 166 -13.62 12.92 -17.87
CA TRP A 166 -14.04 13.82 -16.78
C TRP A 166 -14.01 13.12 -15.42
N GLY A 167 -14.50 11.88 -15.36
CA GLY A 167 -14.42 11.07 -14.16
C GLY A 167 -12.98 10.89 -13.69
N ARG A 168 -12.08 10.53 -14.62
CA ARG A 168 -10.64 10.35 -14.34
C ARG A 168 -10.00 11.63 -13.81
N TYR A 169 -10.31 12.80 -14.38
CA TYR A 169 -9.78 14.08 -13.91
C TYR A 169 -10.29 14.46 -12.53
N MET A 170 -11.59 14.31 -12.27
CA MET A 170 -12.17 14.56 -10.94
C MET A 170 -11.52 13.67 -9.89
N PHE A 171 -11.32 12.40 -10.20
CA PHE A 171 -10.68 11.45 -9.30
C PHE A 171 -9.20 11.78 -9.07
N THR A 172 -8.49 12.23 -10.12
CA THR A 172 -7.12 12.74 -10.02
C THR A 172 -7.04 13.93 -9.06
N VAL A 173 -7.96 14.89 -9.19
CA VAL A 173 -8.00 16.08 -8.32
C VAL A 173 -8.22 15.69 -6.87
N VAL A 174 -9.14 14.75 -6.60
CA VAL A 174 -9.41 14.23 -5.25
C VAL A 174 -8.15 13.60 -4.63
N LEU A 175 -7.47 12.71 -5.37
CA LEU A 175 -6.22 12.09 -4.91
C LEU A 175 -5.10 13.12 -4.71
N ALA A 176 -4.95 14.08 -5.62
CA ALA A 176 -3.95 15.14 -5.51
C ALA A 176 -4.21 16.06 -4.31
N ALA A 177 -5.47 16.41 -4.06
CA ALA A 177 -5.87 17.16 -2.87
C ALA A 177 -5.53 16.39 -1.59
N CYS A 178 -5.85 15.08 -1.53
CA CYS A 178 -5.46 14.24 -0.40
C CYS A 178 -3.93 14.23 -0.22
N ALA A 179 -3.16 14.08 -1.30
CA ALA A 179 -1.70 14.10 -1.26
C ALA A 179 -1.15 15.42 -0.68
N LEU A 180 -1.66 16.56 -1.15
CA LEU A 180 -1.27 17.89 -0.65
C LEU A 180 -1.64 18.08 0.82
N SER A 181 -2.79 17.58 1.26
CA SER A 181 -3.17 17.60 2.67
C SER A 181 -2.23 16.76 3.54
N PHE A 182 -1.80 15.58 3.07
CA PHE A 182 -0.80 14.78 3.77
C PHE A 182 0.57 15.48 3.80
N PHE A 183 1.02 16.07 2.69
CA PHE A 183 2.26 16.85 2.68
C PHE A 183 2.21 18.06 3.59
N SER A 184 1.09 18.75 3.67
CA SER A 184 0.95 19.94 4.52
C SER A 184 0.65 19.58 5.98
N GLY A 185 0.16 18.36 6.25
CA GLY A 185 -0.26 17.93 7.58
C GLY A 185 -1.64 18.48 7.99
N TYR A 186 -2.38 19.10 7.06
CA TYR A 186 -3.71 19.66 7.30
C TYR A 186 -4.80 18.61 7.13
N PHE A 187 -5.69 18.53 8.12
CA PHE A 187 -6.83 17.59 8.15
C PHE A 187 -6.49 16.13 7.80
N PRO A 188 -5.42 15.54 8.38
CA PRO A 188 -4.96 14.20 7.99
C PRO A 188 -6.00 13.11 8.30
N ARG A 189 -6.91 13.33 9.24
CA ARG A 189 -7.97 12.37 9.57
C ARG A 189 -8.98 12.26 8.44
N ASP A 190 -9.54 13.40 8.02
CA ASP A 190 -10.61 13.42 7.00
C ASP A 190 -10.05 13.03 5.64
N MET A 191 -8.82 13.46 5.35
CA MET A 191 -8.14 13.11 4.10
C MET A 191 -7.71 11.65 4.06
N ALA A 192 -7.44 11.02 5.21
CA ALA A 192 -7.26 9.57 5.27
C ALA A 192 -8.54 8.82 4.89
N LEU A 193 -9.72 9.27 5.35
CA LEU A 193 -10.99 8.66 4.97
C LEU A 193 -11.27 8.86 3.47
N CYS A 194 -11.08 10.07 2.95
CA CYS A 194 -11.24 10.38 1.53
C CYS A 194 -10.32 9.52 0.67
N ALA A 195 -9.04 9.43 1.03
CA ALA A 195 -8.06 8.57 0.36
C ALA A 195 -8.43 7.09 0.46
N ALA A 196 -8.92 6.61 1.61
CA ALA A 196 -9.35 5.22 1.77
C ALA A 196 -10.48 4.87 0.80
N VAL A 197 -11.51 5.72 0.73
CA VAL A 197 -12.64 5.55 -0.20
C VAL A 197 -12.17 5.56 -1.65
N ALA A 198 -11.28 6.49 -2.00
CA ALA A 198 -10.69 6.56 -3.33
C ALA A 198 -9.92 5.27 -3.69
N VAL A 199 -9.03 4.79 -2.81
CA VAL A 199 -8.27 3.56 -3.07
C VAL A 199 -9.18 2.33 -3.13
N VAL A 200 -10.23 2.23 -2.30
CA VAL A 200 -11.23 1.16 -2.41
C VAL A 200 -11.91 1.19 -3.77
N PHE A 201 -12.33 2.35 -4.24
CA PHE A 201 -12.99 2.51 -5.53
C PHE A 201 -12.08 2.09 -6.69
N LEU A 202 -10.82 2.53 -6.70
CA LEU A 202 -9.83 2.10 -7.67
C LEU A 202 -9.58 0.59 -7.62
N THR A 203 -9.47 0.04 -6.41
CA THR A 203 -9.18 -1.38 -6.25
C THR A 203 -10.33 -2.21 -6.81
N ALA A 204 -11.57 -1.85 -6.46
CA ALA A 204 -12.76 -2.56 -6.87
C ALA A 204 -13.03 -2.48 -8.39
N LEU A 205 -12.83 -1.30 -8.99
CA LEU A 205 -13.16 -1.09 -10.40
C LEU A 205 -12.01 -1.39 -11.36
N VAL A 206 -10.77 -1.09 -10.95
CA VAL A 206 -9.60 -1.15 -11.83
C VAL A 206 -8.75 -2.36 -11.51
N ASP A 207 -8.37 -2.57 -10.25
CA ASP A 207 -7.43 -3.64 -9.90
C ASP A 207 -8.07 -5.03 -9.85
N CYS A 208 -9.37 -5.14 -9.57
CA CYS A 208 -10.08 -6.42 -9.57
C CYS A 208 -10.40 -6.95 -10.98
N ASP A 209 -10.13 -6.20 -12.05
CA ASP A 209 -10.24 -6.73 -13.42
C ASP A 209 -8.99 -7.56 -13.79
N PHE A 210 -8.89 -8.76 -13.20
CA PHE A 210 -7.81 -9.70 -13.51
C PHE A 210 -7.73 -10.06 -14.99
N GLY A 211 -8.85 -10.04 -15.72
CA GLY A 211 -8.90 -10.35 -17.14
C GLY A 211 -8.23 -9.27 -18.01
N TYR A 212 -8.42 -7.99 -17.68
CA TYR A 212 -7.69 -6.91 -18.32
C TYR A 212 -6.18 -6.98 -18.03
N TRP A 213 -5.79 -7.16 -16.77
CA TRP A 213 -4.38 -7.20 -16.38
C TRP A 213 -3.64 -8.40 -16.97
N SER A 214 -4.29 -9.57 -17.00
CA SER A 214 -3.76 -10.77 -17.65
C SER A 214 -3.48 -10.52 -19.15
N ARG A 215 -4.42 -9.88 -19.87
CA ARG A 215 -4.23 -9.50 -21.29
C ARG A 215 -3.07 -8.52 -21.51
N LYS A 216 -2.69 -7.73 -20.49
CA LYS A 216 -1.52 -6.83 -20.54
C LYS A 216 -0.19 -7.51 -20.18
N GLY A 217 -0.23 -8.80 -19.83
CA GLY A 217 0.92 -9.62 -19.47
C GLY A 217 1.28 -9.55 -17.99
N VAL A 218 0.32 -9.22 -17.12
CA VAL A 218 0.51 -9.25 -15.66
C VAL A 218 0.20 -10.67 -15.15
N HIS A 219 1.14 -11.23 -14.38
CA HIS A 219 0.93 -12.52 -13.70
C HIS A 219 -0.18 -12.45 -12.66
N PHE A 220 -0.87 -13.58 -12.46
CA PHE A 220 -2.01 -13.64 -11.57
C PHE A 220 -1.63 -13.28 -10.13
N TRP A 221 -0.56 -13.87 -9.60
CA TRP A 221 -0.13 -13.62 -8.23
C TRP A 221 0.48 -12.23 -8.05
N ASN A 222 1.00 -11.62 -9.13
CA ASN A 222 1.42 -10.23 -9.07
C ASN A 222 0.22 -9.30 -8.93
N GLN A 223 -0.86 -9.54 -9.70
CA GLN A 223 -2.09 -8.78 -9.56
C GLN A 223 -2.74 -8.99 -8.19
N ALA A 224 -2.83 -10.23 -7.72
CA ALA A 224 -3.38 -10.56 -6.40
C ALA A 224 -2.58 -9.87 -5.28
N ARG A 225 -1.25 -9.80 -5.41
CA ARG A 225 -0.39 -9.05 -4.49
C ARG A 225 -0.70 -7.55 -4.52
N MET A 226 -0.80 -6.94 -5.70
CA MET A 226 -1.14 -5.51 -5.82
C MET A 226 -2.52 -5.17 -5.24
N VAL A 227 -3.51 -6.06 -5.40
CA VAL A 227 -4.81 -5.94 -4.72
C VAL A 227 -4.64 -6.04 -3.21
N GLY A 228 -3.84 -7.01 -2.72
CA GLY A 228 -3.51 -7.15 -1.30
C GLY A 228 -2.83 -5.91 -0.71
N ASP A 229 -1.86 -5.32 -1.43
CA ASP A 229 -1.20 -4.07 -1.06
C ASP A 229 -2.22 -2.94 -0.90
N ASN A 230 -3.15 -2.79 -1.85
CA ASN A 230 -4.20 -1.76 -1.77
C ASN A 230 -5.18 -2.01 -0.63
N LEU A 231 -5.57 -3.25 -0.34
CA LEU A 231 -6.40 -3.59 0.83
C LEU A 231 -5.69 -3.23 2.14
N CYS A 232 -4.38 -3.45 2.23
CA CYS A 232 -3.58 -3.00 3.36
C CYS A 232 -3.58 -1.48 3.49
N ILE A 233 -3.39 -0.76 2.38
CA ILE A 233 -3.41 0.70 2.35
C ILE A 233 -4.76 1.23 2.85
N CYS A 234 -5.87 0.71 2.31
CA CYS A 234 -7.22 1.07 2.75
C CYS A 234 -7.41 0.81 4.25
N THR A 235 -7.04 -0.37 4.72
CA THR A 235 -7.15 -0.76 6.14
C THR A 235 -6.36 0.20 7.03
N GLY A 236 -5.15 0.56 6.62
CA GLY A 236 -4.30 1.52 7.32
C GLY A 236 -4.87 2.93 7.38
N LEU A 237 -5.41 3.42 6.27
CA LEU A 237 -6.04 4.74 6.20
C LEU A 237 -7.33 4.79 7.04
N PHE A 238 -8.16 3.74 7.02
CA PHE A 238 -9.30 3.63 7.93
C PHE A 238 -8.87 3.56 9.40
N TYR A 239 -7.80 2.83 9.70
CA TYR A 239 -7.25 2.77 11.05
C TYR A 239 -6.75 4.15 11.52
N ALA A 240 -6.08 4.89 10.64
CA ALA A 240 -5.64 6.27 10.87
C ALA A 240 -6.83 7.20 11.14
N PHE A 241 -7.91 7.12 10.36
CA PHE A 241 -9.13 7.92 10.56
C PHE A 241 -9.73 7.78 11.99
N PHE A 242 -9.63 6.60 12.61
CA PHE A 242 -10.20 6.38 13.95
C PHE A 242 -9.30 6.84 15.11
N HIS A 243 -8.00 7.01 14.86
CA HIS A 243 -6.97 7.27 15.90
C HIS A 243 -6.26 8.61 15.76
N ILE A 244 -6.29 9.22 14.58
CA ILE A 244 -5.71 10.54 14.34
C ILE A 244 -6.77 11.60 14.59
N ASP A 245 -6.44 12.57 15.44
CA ASP A 245 -7.21 13.82 15.50
C ASP A 245 -6.73 14.81 14.43
N ASN A 246 -7.68 15.56 13.87
CA ASN A 246 -7.40 16.70 13.02
C ASN A 246 -6.67 17.75 13.88
N ARG A 247 -5.37 17.89 13.64
CA ARG A 247 -4.63 19.00 14.21
C ARG A 247 -5.03 20.26 13.44
N VAL A 248 -5.97 21.02 13.97
CA VAL A 248 -5.87 22.47 13.87
C VAL A 248 -5.22 22.89 15.18
N LYS A 249 -3.89 22.93 15.21
CA LYS A 249 -3.26 23.80 16.21
C LYS A 249 -3.53 25.21 15.70
N MET A 250 -4.62 25.80 16.18
CA MET A 250 -4.73 27.26 16.18
C MET A 250 -3.68 27.72 17.19
N ASP A 251 -2.49 28.01 16.70
CA ASP A 251 -1.58 28.91 17.40
C ASP A 251 -2.00 30.34 17.04
#